data_AF-A0A0T7FFF5-F1
#
_entry.id   AF-A0A0T7FFF5-F1
#
_cell.length_a   1.000
_cell.length_b   1.000
_cell.length_c   1.000
_cell.angle_alpha   90.00
_cell.angle_beta   90.00
_cell.angle_gamma   90.00
#
_symmetry.space_group_name_H-M   'P 1'
#
loop_
_entity.id
_entity.type
_entity.pdbx_description
1 polymer ?
#
loop_
_entity_poly.entity_id
_entity_poly.type
_entity_poly.pdbx_seq_one_letter_code
_entity_poly.pdbx_strand_id
1 'polypeptide(L)' 'MLTLRWDKPVRASGEMIFGPLQAHKFMISEWPYRKDREFALAESAILAALDGRNSPDEAREKFEAALASAQLN' A
#
# COMPACT_ATOMS: atom_id res chain seq x y z
N MET A 1 -19.10 3.68 5.85
CA MET A 1 -17.66 3.51 5.61
C MET A 1 -17.48 2.84 4.26
N LEU A 2 -17.07 3.60 3.23
CA LEU A 2 -16.85 3.04 1.90
C LEU A 2 -15.62 2.15 1.96
N THR A 3 -15.80 0.84 1.78
CA THR A 3 -14.69 -0.10 1.69
C THR A 3 -14.05 0.08 0.33
N LEU A 4 -13.14 1.05 0.23
CA LEU A 4 -12.34 1.27 -0.97
C LEU A 4 -11.48 0.02 -1.15
N ARG A 5 -11.76 -0.75 -2.20
CA ARG A 5 -11.06 -1.99 -2.55
C ARG A 5 -10.31 -1.78 -3.85
N TRP A 6 -9.16 -2.42 -3.97
CA TRP A 6 -8.46 -2.50 -5.24
C TRP A 6 -9.17 -3.54 -6.12
N ASP A 7 -9.31 -3.23 -7.40
CA ASP A 7 -9.82 -4.17 -8.40
C ASP A 7 -8.92 -5.41 -8.50
N LYS A 8 -7.60 -5.18 -8.37
CA LYS A 8 -6.58 -6.22 -8.29
C LYS A 8 -5.92 -6.21 -6.92
N PRO A 9 -5.99 -7.32 -6.17
CA PRO A 9 -5.26 -7.42 -4.92
C PRO A 9 -3.75 -7.41 -5.18
N VAL A 10 -2.99 -6.80 -4.26
CA VAL A 10 -1.52 -6.80 -4.30
C VAL A 10 -1.01 -7.89 -3.37
N ARG A 11 0.04 -8.58 -3.79
CA ARG A 11 0.73 -9.53 -2.93
C ARG A 11 1.84 -8.80 -2.17
N ALA A 12 1.79 -8.85 -0.85
CA ALA A 12 2.77 -8.23 0.04
C ALA A 12 3.30 -9.31 1.01
N SER A 13 4.58 -9.67 0.88
CA SER A 13 5.27 -10.65 1.72
C SER A 13 4.51 -11.98 1.90
N GLY A 14 3.80 -12.42 0.86
CA GLY A 14 2.99 -13.63 0.88
C GLY A 14 1.51 -13.43 1.25
N GLU A 15 1.12 -12.26 1.75
CA GLU A 15 -0.28 -11.90 2.03
C GLU A 15 -0.95 -11.21 0.83
N MET A 16 -2.27 -11.41 0.68
CA MET A 16 -3.08 -10.70 -0.32
C MET A 16 -3.76 -9.49 0.30
N ILE A 17 -3.43 -8.32 -0.22
CA ILE A 17 -3.94 -7.03 0.18
C ILE A 17 -5.03 -6.59 -0.80
N PHE A 18 -6.28 -6.52 -0.34
CA PHE A 18 -7.44 -6.23 -1.20
C PHE A 18 -7.80 -4.75 -1.25
N GLY A 19 -7.05 -3.88 -0.57
CA GLY A 19 -7.30 -2.45 -0.61
C GLY A 19 -6.35 -1.62 0.22
N PRO A 20 -6.42 -0.29 0.07
CA PRO A 20 -5.50 0.66 0.70
C PRO A 20 -5.53 0.58 2.23
N LEU A 21 -6.68 0.27 2.85
CA LEU A 21 -6.76 0.13 4.31
C LEU A 21 -5.95 -1.07 4.83
N GLN A 22 -6.01 -2.21 4.13
CA GLN A 22 -5.17 -3.36 4.46
C GLN A 22 -3.70 -3.06 4.16
N ALA A 23 -3.41 -2.38 3.06
CA ALA A 23 -2.05 -1.98 2.69
C ALA A 23 -1.41 -1.11 3.78
N HIS A 24 -2.15 -0.12 4.29
CA HIS A 24 -1.71 0.74 5.39
C HIS A 24 -1.45 -0.04 6.68
N LYS A 25 -2.34 -0.98 7.04
CA LYS A 25 -2.12 -1.85 8.21
C LYS A 25 -0.86 -2.71 8.06
N PHE A 26 -0.66 -3.29 6.89
CA PHE A 26 0.53 -4.08 6.57
C PHE A 26 1.79 -3.22 6.68
N MET A 27 1.77 -2.00 6.16
CA MET A 27 2.88 -1.04 6.28
C MET A 27 3.27 -0.70 7.72
N ILE A 28 2.29 -0.64 8.64
CA ILE A 28 2.57 -0.32 10.03
C ILE A 28 3.00 -1.56 10.82
N SER A 29 2.46 -2.73 10.49
CA SER A 29 2.60 -3.95 11.29
C SER A 29 3.73 -4.88 10.82
N GLU A 30 3.88 -5.05 9.50
CA GLU A 30 4.72 -6.08 8.87
C GLU A 30 5.93 -5.48 8.14
N TRP A 31 5.98 -4.15 7.98
CA TRP A 31 7.08 -3.52 7.25
C TRP A 31 8.39 -3.55 8.06
N PRO A 32 9.52 -3.95 7.43
CA PRO A 32 10.82 -3.96 8.08
C PRO A 32 11.24 -2.56 8.50
N TYR A 33 12.13 -2.44 9.49
CA TYR A 33 12.57 -1.14 10.02
C TYR A 33 13.22 -0.21 8.98
N ARG A 34 13.54 -0.73 7.78
CA ARG A 34 13.93 0.07 6.61
C ARG A 34 12.72 0.79 6.01
N LYS A 35 12.53 2.02 6.46
CA LYS A 35 11.59 2.98 5.87
C LYS A 35 12.30 3.76 4.77
N ASP A 36 12.42 3.14 3.60
CA ASP A 36 12.96 3.79 2.41
C ASP A 36 12.04 4.90 1.89
N ARG A 37 12.55 5.77 1.01
CA ARG A 37 11.78 6.89 0.43
C ARG A 37 10.47 6.42 -0.21
N GLU A 38 10.46 5.23 -0.79
CA GLU A 38 9.28 4.65 -1.43
C GLU A 38 8.20 4.23 -0.44
N PHE A 39 8.56 3.83 0.78
CA PHE A 39 7.59 3.58 1.86
C PHE A 39 6.78 4.85 2.16
N ALA A 40 7.44 5.98 2.34
CA ALA A 40 6.77 7.25 2.62
C ALA A 40 5.85 7.70 1.45
N LEU A 41 6.30 7.50 0.21
CA LEU A 41 5.49 7.77 -0.98
C LEU A 41 4.25 6.87 -1.07
N ALA A 42 4.39 5.59 -0.72
CA ALA A 42 3.29 4.66 -0.75
C ALA A 42 2.31 4.87 0.41
N GLU A 43 2.78 5.16 1.62
CA GLU A 43 1.93 5.52 2.77
C GLU A 43 1.10 6.77 2.46
N SER A 44 1.73 7.83 1.96
CA SER A 44 1.03 9.06 1.56
C SER A 44 0.01 8.83 0.44
N ALA A 45 0.34 8.03 -0.57
CA ALA A 45 -0.60 7.70 -1.65
C ALA A 45 -1.80 6.89 -1.15
N ILE A 46 -1.57 5.92 -0.25
CA ILE A 46 -2.63 5.13 0.39
C ILE A 46 -3.54 6.02 1.22
N LEU A 47 -2.98 6.93 2.03
CA LEU A 47 -3.78 7.88 2.81
C LEU A 47 -4.59 8.82 1.91
N ALA A 48 -4.00 9.31 0.82
CA ALA A 48 -4.69 10.15 -0.15
C ALA A 48 -5.85 9.40 -0.86
N ALA A 49 -5.66 8.10 -1.15
CA ALA A 49 -6.72 7.26 -1.71
C ALA A 49 -7.83 6.96 -0.69
N LEU A 50 -7.51 6.79 0.59
CA LEU A 50 -8.49 6.64 1.67
C LEU A 50 -9.30 7.92 1.89
N ASP A 51 -8.69 9.09 1.71
CA ASP A 51 -9.36 10.39 1.76
C ASP A 51 -10.23 10.66 0.52
N GLY A 52 -10.09 9.84 -0.54
CA GLY A 52 -10.76 10.05 -1.82
C GLY A 52 -10.15 11.16 -2.68
N ARG A 53 -8.97 11.66 -2.30
CA ARG A 53 -8.18 12.64 -3.08
C ARG A 53 -7.31 12.00 -4.14
N ASN A 54 -7.08 10.69 -4.06
CA ASN A 54 -6.29 9.96 -5.02
C ASN A 54 -6.98 8.67 -5.48
N SER A 55 -6.59 8.18 -6.65
CA SER A 55 -7.15 6.96 -7.22
C SER A 55 -6.61 5.72 -6.49
N PRO A 56 -7.45 4.71 -6.23
CA PRO A 56 -7.01 3.44 -5.67
C PRO A 56 -5.88 2.79 -6.49
N ASP A 57 -5.93 2.87 -7.82
CA ASP A 57 -4.88 2.32 -8.69
C ASP A 57 -3.53 2.99 -8.46
N GLU A 58 -3.48 4.31 -8.31
CA GLU A 58 -2.22 5.04 -8.08
C GLU A 58 -1.61 4.65 -6.73
N ALA A 59 -2.43 4.50 -5.69
CA ALA A 59 -1.99 3.97 -4.40
C ALA A 59 -1.47 2.52 -4.51
N ARG A 60 -2.07 1.71 -5.38
CA ARG A 60 -1.63 0.33 -5.65
C ARG A 60 -0.23 0.31 -6.25
N GLU A 61 0.00 1.09 -7.31
CA GLU A 61 1.29 1.14 -7.99
C GLU A 61 2.41 1.62 -7.07
N LYS A 62 2.14 2.63 -6.23
CA LYS A 62 3.11 3.10 -5.23
C LYS A 62 3.41 2.05 -4.17
N PHE A 63 2.40 1.31 -3.73
CA PHE A 63 2.54 0.22 -2.78
C PHE A 63 3.39 -0.93 -3.36
N GLU A 64 3.12 -1.36 -4.59
CA GLU A 64 3.92 -2.37 -5.29
C GLU A 64 5.39 -1.93 -5.46
N ALA A 65 5.63 -0.67 -5.83
CA ALA A 65 6.99 -0.13 -5.94
C ALA A 65 7.73 -0.17 -4.59
N ALA A 66 7.06 0.24 -3.51
CA ALA A 66 7.63 0.19 -2.17
C ALA A 66 7.93 -1.26 -1.72
N LEU A 67 7.06 -2.22 -2.05
CA LEU A 67 7.31 -3.64 -1.76
C LEU A 67 8.51 -4.17 -2.54
N ALA A 68 8.63 -3.84 -3.83
CA ALA A 68 9.76 -4.23 -4.66
C ALA A 68 11.09 -3.73 -4.07
N SER A 69 11.12 -2.48 -3.62
CA SER A 69 12.32 -1.88 -3.02
C SER A 69 12.63 -2.39 -1.62
N ALA A 70 11.62 -2.76 -0.85
CA ALA A 70 11.79 -3.45 0.43
C ALA A 70 12.08 -4.95 0.28
N GLN A 71 12.09 -5.49 -0.95
CA GLN A 71 12.19 -6.92 -1.26
C GLN A 71 11.10 -7.77 -0.58
N LEU A 72 9.90 -7.21 -0.48
CA LEU A 72 8.69 -7.82 0.11
C LEU A 72 7.68 -8.27 -0.96
N ASN A 73 8.11 -8.41 -2.21
CA ASN A 73 7.26 -8.81 -3.34
C ASN A 73 7.22 -10.33 -3.52
#